data_AF-A0A6J6G6Q5-F1
#
_entry.id   AF-A0A6J6G6Q5-F1
#
_cell.length_a   1.000
_cell.length_b   1.000
_cell.length_c   1.000
_cell.angle_alpha   90.00
_cell.angle_beta   90.00
_cell.angle_gamma   90.00
#
_symmetry.space_group_name_H-M   'P 1'
#
loop_
_entity.id
_entity.type
_entity.pdbx_description
1 polymer ?
#
loop_
_entity_poly.entity_id
_entity_poly.type
_entity_poly.pdbx_seq_one_letter_code
_entity_poly.pdbx_strand_id
1 'polypeptide(L)' 'MTLELSNVATLPIKLWPGMKIGQLCFFRLSSSSENPYGSEKYGSRYQGQRGPTASRSWKNFHKTAL' A
#
# COMPACT_ATOMS: atom_id res chain seq x y z
N MET A 1 0.90 3.81 6.05
CA MET A 1 0.31 3.33 4.79
C MET A 1 0.47 4.42 3.74
N THR A 2 0.50 4.07 2.45
CA THR A 2 0.40 5.04 1.35
C THR A 2 -1.08 5.16 0.96
N LEU A 3 -1.60 6.38 0.77
CA LEU A 3 -2.97 6.61 0.31
C LEU A 3 -2.92 7.05 -1.16
N GLU A 4 -3.80 6.47 -1.98
CA GLU A 4 -4.05 6.93 -3.34
C GLU A 4 -5.32 7.79 -3.31
N LEU A 5 -5.21 9.05 -3.72
CA LEU A 5 -6.28 10.04 -3.61
C LEU A 5 -6.63 10.55 -5.01
N SER A 6 -7.92 10.49 -5.35
CA SER A 6 -8.46 10.99 -6.61
C SER A 6 -9.60 11.93 -6.33
N ASN A 7 -9.57 13.12 -6.94
CA ASN A 7 -10.69 14.05 -6.93
C ASN A 7 -11.57 13.78 -8.15
N VAL A 8 -12.81 13.33 -7.93
CA VAL A 8 -13.81 13.10 -8.98
C VAL A 8 -14.85 14.22 -9.07
N ALA A 9 -14.75 15.24 -8.22
CA ALA A 9 -15.62 16.40 -8.26
C ALA A 9 -15.15 17.44 -9.29
N THR A 10 -16.03 18.37 -9.66
CA THR A 10 -15.71 19.48 -10.58
C THR A 10 -14.94 20.62 -9.93
N LEU A 11 -14.79 20.61 -8.61
CA LEU A 11 -14.12 21.64 -7.83
C LEU A 11 -12.88 21.10 -7.11
N PRO A 12 -11.81 21.91 -6.95
CA PRO A 12 -10.66 21.53 -6.13
C PRO A 12 -11.04 21.25 -4.67
N ILE A 13 -10.42 20.22 -4.09
CA ILE A 13 -10.60 19.86 -2.67
C ILE A 13 -9.30 20.16 -1.93
N LYS A 14 -9.39 20.98 -0.88
CA LYS A 14 -8.25 21.26 0.00
C LYS A 14 -8.09 20.16 1.03
N LEU A 15 -6.93 19.50 1.02
CA LEU A 15 -6.53 18.53 2.03
C LEU A 15 -5.69 19.22 3.11
N TRP A 16 -5.95 18.86 4.37
CA TRP A 16 -5.24 19.42 5.52
C TRP A 16 -4.41 18.33 6.21
N PRO A 17 -3.12 18.57 6.49
CA PRO A 17 -2.35 17.68 7.34
C PRO A 17 -3.05 17.49 8.70
N GLY A 18 -3.27 16.24 9.10
CA GLY A 18 -3.96 15.88 10.35
C GLY A 18 -5.49 15.72 10.25
N MET A 19 -6.12 15.98 9.10
CA MET A 19 -7.54 15.70 8.94
C MET A 19 -7.85 14.20 8.99
N LYS A 20 -9.06 13.84 9.43
CA LYS A 20 -9.59 12.48 9.28
C LYS A 20 -9.76 12.20 7.78
N ILE A 21 -8.98 11.27 7.23
CA ILE A 21 -8.94 10.96 5.79
C ILE A 21 -9.39 9.53 5.48
N GLY A 22 -9.58 8.70 6.49
CA GLY A 22 -9.97 7.30 6.34
C GLY A 22 -10.08 6.60 7.69
N GLN A 23 -10.38 5.31 7.66
CA GLN A 23 -10.51 4.44 8.83
C GLN A 23 -9.88 3.08 8.54
N LEU A 24 -9.43 2.39 9.59
CA LEU A 24 -8.93 1.02 9.50
C LEU A 24 -10.02 0.07 9.97
N CYS A 25 -10.23 -1.00 9.20
CA CYS A 25 -11.05 -2.13 9.59
C CYS A 25 -10.16 -3.37 9.60
N PHE A 26 -10.24 -4.16 10.66
CA PHE A 26 -9.41 -5.36 10.84
C PHE A 26 -10.25 -6.62 10.68
N PHE A 27 -9.68 -7.60 9.98
CA PHE A 27 -10.27 -8.92 9.80
C PHE A 27 -9.35 -9.97 10.40
N ARG A 28 -9.92 -10.92 11.14
CA ARG A 28 -9.16 -12.01 11.73
C ARG A 28 -8.82 -13.07 10.67
N LEU A 29 -7.57 -13.48 10.60
CA LEU A 29 -7.15 -14.64 9.82
C LEU A 29 -7.58 -15.94 10.52
N SER A 30 -7.80 -17.00 9.76
CA SER A 30 -8.12 -18.34 10.31
C SER A 30 -6.99 -18.90 11.18
N SER A 31 -5.74 -18.55 10.88
CA SER A 31 -4.53 -18.89 11.63
C SER A 31 -3.45 -17.81 11.46
N SER A 32 -2.34 -17.92 12.19
CA SER A 32 -1.16 -17.08 11.96
C SER A 32 -0.59 -17.30 10.56
N SER A 33 -0.19 -16.21 9.88
CA SER A 33 0.50 -16.32 8.59
C SER A 33 1.87 -16.96 8.77
N GLU A 34 2.18 -18.00 8.01
CA GLU A 34 3.49 -18.67 8.03
C GLU A 34 4.64 -17.74 7.62
N ASN A 35 4.36 -16.81 6.72
CA ASN A 35 5.34 -15.92 6.10
C ASN A 35 4.74 -14.51 6.03
N PRO A 36 4.73 -13.76 7.16
CA PRO A 36 4.08 -12.46 7.23
C PRO A 36 4.75 -11.44 6.29
N TYR A 37 4.06 -10.32 6.03
CA TYR A 37 4.63 -9.21 5.26
C TYR A 37 5.94 -8.72 5.90
N GLY A 38 6.96 -8.49 5.07
CA GLY A 38 8.32 -8.20 5.51
C GLY A 38 9.23 -9.42 5.66
N SER A 39 8.69 -10.64 5.60
CA SER A 39 9.52 -11.86 5.56
C SER A 39 10.37 -11.93 4.29
N GLU A 40 11.55 -12.57 4.39
CA GLU A 40 12.52 -12.70 3.29
C GLU A 40 11.95 -13.49 2.10
N LYS A 41 11.07 -14.47 2.37
CA LYS A 41 10.55 -15.40 1.37
C LYS A 41 9.80 -14.73 0.22
N TYR A 42 9.04 -13.66 0.48
CA TYR A 42 8.12 -13.06 -0.50
C TYR A 42 8.58 -11.72 -1.07
N GLY A 43 9.81 -11.29 -0.81
CA GLY A 43 10.37 -10.08 -1.43
C GLY A 43 9.53 -8.82 -1.17
N SER A 44 9.03 -8.66 0.05
CA SER A 44 8.14 -7.56 0.44
C SER A 44 8.74 -6.19 0.10
N ARG A 45 8.01 -5.37 -0.63
CA ARG A 45 8.58 -4.17 -1.27
C ARG A 45 8.64 -2.93 -0.38
N TYR A 46 7.83 -2.86 0.68
CA TYR A 46 7.57 -1.61 1.40
C TYR A 46 7.59 -1.73 2.94
N GLN A 47 8.20 -2.79 3.49
CA GLN A 47 8.38 -2.93 4.93
C GLN A 47 9.14 -1.72 5.50
N GLY A 48 8.63 -1.12 6.59
CA GLY A 48 9.28 0.01 7.26
C GLY A 48 9.09 1.38 6.59
N GLN A 49 8.20 1.53 5.60
CA GLN A 49 7.98 2.82 4.94
C GLN A 49 7.55 3.94 5.92
N ARG A 50 8.15 5.12 5.79
CA ARG A 50 7.84 6.31 6.61
C ARG A 50 6.98 7.36 5.90
N GLY A 51 6.78 7.22 4.59
CA GLY A 51 6.01 8.14 3.75
C GLY A 51 5.47 7.46 2.49
N PRO A 52 4.98 8.23 1.51
CA PRO A 52 4.45 7.72 0.25
C PRO A 52 5.59 7.22 -0.66
N THR A 53 6.08 6.02 -0.38
CA THR A 53 7.16 5.40 -1.15
C THR A 53 6.66 5.14 -2.58
N ALA A 54 7.38 5.66 -3.58
CA ALA A 54 7.06 5.45 -4.98
C ALA A 54 7.06 3.96 -5.36
N SER A 55 6.34 3.64 -6.44
CA SER A 55 6.17 2.26 -6.90
C SER A 55 7.51 1.55 -7.13
N ARG A 56 7.57 0.30 -6.67
CA ARG A 56 8.64 -0.67 -6.91
C ARG A 56 8.13 -1.87 -7.72
N SER A 57 7.07 -1.67 -8.51
CA SER A 57 6.47 -2.74 -9.35
C SER A 57 7.48 -3.36 -10.32
N TRP A 58 8.48 -2.59 -10.74
CA TRP A 58 9.58 -3.04 -11.58
C TRP A 58 10.47 -4.11 -10.92
N LYS A 59 10.50 -4.19 -9.57
CA LYS A 59 11.26 -5.26 -8.88
C LYS A 59 10.57 -6.60 -9.10
N ASN A 60 11.29 -7.58 -9.62
CA ASN A 60 10.77 -8.91 -9.99
C ASN A 60 9.63 -8.83 -11.03
N PHE A 61 9.69 -7.85 -11.93
CA PHE A 61 8.78 -7.77 -13.06
C PHE A 61 9.25 -8.72 -14.17
N HIS A 62 8.34 -9.56 -14.67
CA HIS A 62 8.62 -10.51 -15.74
C HIS A 62 7.51 -10.43 -16.79
N LYS A 63 7.87 -10.52 -18.07
CA LYS A 63 6.92 -10.68 -19.18
C LYS A 63 6.96 -12.13 -19.63
N THR A 64 5.80 -12.75 -19.81
CA THR A 64 5.70 -14.06 -20.46
C THR A 64 6.15 -13.92 -21.91
N ALA A 65 7.06 -14.79 -22.36
CA ALA A 65 7.36 -14.92 -23.78
C ALA A 65 6.18 -15.62 -24.48
N LEU A 66 5.73 -15.06 -25.60
CA LEU A 66 4.78 -15.72 -26.50
C LEU A 66 5.45 -16.87 -27.23
#